data_AF-A0A5K1HD13-F1
#
_entry.id   AF-A0A5K1HD13-F1
#
_cell.length_a   1.000
_cell.length_b   1.000
_cell.length_c   1.000
_cell.angle_alpha   90.00
_cell.angle_beta   90.00
_cell.angle_gamma   90.00
#
_symmetry.space_group_name_H-M   'P 1'
#
loop_
_entity.id
_entity.type
_entity.pdbx_description
1 polymer ?
#
loop_
_entity_poly.entity_id
_entity_poly.type
_entity_poly.pdbx_seq_one_letter_code
_entity_poly.pdbx_strand_id
1 'polypeptide(L)'
;NKYESLRILREILLLRRLKHPNIINLREIVIEDDKGKELSLILDYLPTDAKKLFKSNTIFDYVKIKLIIFQILLGLNYCQQSQ
;
A
#
# COMPACT_ATOMS: atom_id res chain seq x y z
N ASN A 1 20.23 -3.61 8.76
CA ASN A 1 19.83 -4.26 10.03
C ASN A 1 19.00 -5.50 9.67
N LYS A 2 19.41 -6.71 10.08
CA LYS A 2 18.81 -7.99 9.65
C LYS A 2 17.29 -8.05 9.85
N TYR A 3 16.78 -7.47 10.94
CA TYR A 3 15.34 -7.46 11.25
C TYR A 3 14.53 -6.59 10.30
N GLU A 4 15.05 -5.42 9.93
CA GLU A 4 14.42 -4.52 8.98
C GLU A 4 14.34 -5.16 7.58
N SER A 5 15.40 -5.85 7.16
CA SER A 5 15.43 -6.57 5.87
C SER A 5 14.37 -7.67 5.79
N LEU A 6 14.15 -8.41 6.89
CA LEU A 6 13.13 -9.47 6.95
C LEU A 6 11.71 -8.88 6.95
N ARG A 7 11.50 -7.76 7.65
CA ARG A 7 10.21 -7.03 7.65
C ARG A 7 9.85 -6.57 6.24
N ILE A 8 10.79 -5.93 5.53
CA ILE A 8 10.61 -5.45 4.16
C ILE A 8 10.29 -6.62 3.23
N LEU A 9 11.04 -7.73 3.32
CA LEU A 9 10.78 -8.92 2.50
C LEU A 9 9.36 -9.46 2.73
N ARG A 10 8.91 -9.53 3.99
CA ARG A 10 7.55 -9.95 4.32
C ARG A 10 6.51 -9.03 3.67
N GLU A 11 6.70 -7.71 3.75
CA GLU A 11 5.79 -6.73 3.16
C GLU A 11 5.72 -6.85 1.62
N ILE A 12 6.87 -7.01 0.95
CA ILE A 12 6.94 -7.25 -0.49
C ILE A 12 6.19 -8.53 -0.88
N LEU A 13 6.42 -9.63 -0.15
CA LEU A 13 5.75 -10.91 -0.43
C LEU A 13 4.24 -10.84 -0.22
N LEU A 14 3.77 -10.11 0.79
CA LEU A 14 2.36 -9.86 1.02
C LEU A 14 1.75 -9.05 -0.14
N LEU A 15 2.35 -7.91 -0.51
CA LEU A 15 1.88 -7.07 -1.61
C LEU A 15 1.87 -7.80 -2.96
N ARG A 16 2.78 -8.75 -3.18
CA ARG A 16 2.80 -9.56 -4.39
C ARG A 16 1.59 -10.50 -4.50
N ARG A 17 1.06 -10.99 -3.37
CA ARG A 17 -0.06 -11.94 -3.31
C ARG A 17 -1.43 -11.25 -3.28
N LEU A 18 -1.53 -10.11 -2.61
CA LEU A 18 -2.79 -9.39 -2.46
C LEU A 18 -3.20 -8.73 -3.78
N LYS A 19 -4.37 -9.07 -4.30
CA LYS A 19 -4.94 -8.50 -5.53
C LYS A 19 -6.36 -8.01 -5.28
N HIS A 20 -6.50 -6.73 -4.93
CA HIS A 20 -7.76 -6.11 -4.58
C HIS A 20 -7.77 -4.62 -4.94
N PRO A 21 -8.88 -4.04 -5.44
CA PRO A 21 -8.92 -2.62 -5.85
C PRO A 21 -8.64 -1.62 -4.72
N ASN A 22 -8.87 -2.00 -3.46
CA ASN A 22 -8.55 -1.16 -2.29
C ASN A 22 -7.19 -1.49 -1.64
N ILE A 23 -6.31 -2.21 -2.34
CA ILE A 23 -4.94 -2.50 -1.93
C ILE A 23 -4.00 -2.08 -3.06
N ILE A 24 -2.92 -1.36 -2.73
CA ILE A 24 -1.96 -0.90 -3.71
C ILE A 24 -1.29 -2.09 -4.42
N ASN A 25 -1.22 -2.04 -5.74
CA ASN A 25 -0.63 -3.12 -6.52
C ASN A 25 0.88 -2.90 -6.69
N LEU A 26 1.66 -3.93 -6.36
CA LEU A 26 3.07 -4.02 -6.75
C LEU A 26 3.15 -4.50 -8.20
N ARG A 27 3.62 -3.62 -9.10
CA ARG A 27 3.80 -3.93 -10.52
C ARG A 27 5.12 -4.64 -10.77
N GLU A 28 6.21 -4.10 -10.24
CA GLU A 28 7.56 -4.56 -10.53
C GLU A 28 8.52 -4.26 -9.37
N ILE A 29 9.59 -5.04 -9.30
CA ILE A 29 10.72 -4.82 -8.40
C ILE A 29 11.96 -4.67 -9.28
N VAL A 30 12.62 -3.53 -9.16
CA VAL A 30 13.88 -3.24 -9.84
C VAL A 30 15.04 -3.39 -8.85
N ILE A 31 16.10 -4.05 -9.28
CA ILE A 31 17.33 -4.21 -8.50
C ILE A 31 18.37 -3.27 -9.11
N GLU A 32 18.87 -2.32 -8.32
CA GLU A 32 19.72 -1.23 -8.82
C GLU A 32 21.23 -1.56 -8.79
N ASP A 33 21.64 -2.57 -8.03
CA ASP A 33 23.04 -3.03 -7.90
C ASP A 33 23.12 -4.55 -8.07
N ASP A 34 24.17 -5.04 -8.72
CA ASP A 34 24.51 -6.47 -8.88
C ASP A 34 24.60 -7.21 -7.53
N LYS A 35 24.84 -6.47 -6.43
CA LYS A 35 24.87 -7.01 -5.06
C LYS A 35 23.51 -7.06 -4.37
N GLY A 36 22.44 -6.60 -5.02
CA GLY A 36 21.06 -6.66 -4.52
C GLY A 36 20.80 -5.82 -3.27
N LYS A 37 21.61 -4.77 -3.05
CA LYS A 37 21.53 -3.94 -1.84
C LYS A 37 20.46 -2.86 -1.91
N GLU A 38 20.09 -2.45 -3.12
CA GLU A 38 19.09 -1.41 -3.39
C GLU A 38 17.95 -2.00 -4.22
N LEU A 39 16.73 -1.79 -3.72
CA LEU A 39 15.50 -2.32 -4.29
C LEU A 39 14.54 -1.15 -4.53
N SER A 40 14.09 -1.00 -5.76
CA SER A 40 13.08 -0.03 -6.15
C SER A 40 11.76 -0.74 -6.41
N LEU A 41 10.70 -0.33 -5.68
CA LEU A 41 9.36 -0.91 -5.79
C LEU A 41 8.50 -0.04 -6.71
N ILE A 42 8.07 -0.62 -7.83
CA ILE A 42 7.19 0.06 -8.77
C ILE A 42 5.74 -0.27 -8.40
N LEU A 43 5.02 0.76 -7.96
CA LEU A 43 3.64 0.69 -7.47
C LEU A 43 2.69 1.46 -8.39
N ASP A 44 1.38 1.22 -8.24
CA ASP A 44 0.38 2.10 -8.84
C ASP A 44 0.52 3.54 -8.34
N TYR A 45 0.45 4.49 -9.27
CA TYR A 45 0.45 5.90 -8.93
C TYR A 45 -0.84 6.28 -8.21
N LEU A 46 -0.70 6.92 -7.04
CA LEU A 46 -1.79 7.51 -6.29
C LEU A 46 -1.54 9.03 -6.16
N PRO A 47 -2.52 9.88 -6.53
CA PRO A 47 -2.35 11.33 -6.48
C PRO A 47 -2.07 11.89 -5.07
N THR A 48 -2.59 11.23 -4.04
CA THR A 48 -2.45 11.64 -2.64
C THR A 48 -2.55 10.45 -1.70
N ASP A 49 -2.13 10.66 -0.46
CA ASP A 49 -2.28 9.71 0.64
C ASP A 49 -3.23 10.28 1.70
N ALA A 50 -3.80 9.40 2.52
CA ALA A 50 -4.78 9.78 3.54
C ALA A 50 -4.22 10.82 4.52
N LYS A 51 -2.93 10.76 4.86
CA LYS A 51 -2.29 11.70 5.80
C LYS A 51 -2.24 13.10 5.21
N LYS A 52 -1.85 13.26 3.94
CA LYS A 52 -1.90 14.55 3.23
C LYS A 52 -3.32 15.04 3.07
N LEU A 53 -4.24 14.14 2.72
CA LEU A 53 -5.65 14.44 2.54
C LEU A 53 -6.28 15.02 3.82
N PHE A 54 -6.05 14.37 4.97
CA PHE A 54 -6.60 14.83 6.26
C PHE A 54 -5.87 16.03 6.87
N LYS A 55 -4.61 16.29 6.48
CA LYS A 55 -3.89 17.50 6.89
C LYS A 55 -4.23 18.73 6.05
N SER A 56 -4.81 18.53 4.88
CA SER A 56 -5.24 19.64 4.02
C SER A 56 -6.45 20.34 4.64
N ASN A 57 -6.63 21.64 4.37
CA ASN A 57 -7.85 22.38 4.73
C ASN A 57 -9.05 22.00 3.84
N THR A 58 -9.05 20.78 3.27
CA THR A 58 -10.13 20.29 2.43
C THR A 58 -11.32 19.92 3.30
N ILE A 59 -12.48 20.50 3.00
CA ILE A 59 -13.73 20.16 3.68
C ILE A 59 -14.26 18.87 3.05
N PHE A 60 -14.37 17.81 3.86
CA PHE A 60 -15.00 16.57 3.45
C PHE A 60 -16.49 16.61 3.74
N ASP A 61 -17.30 16.32 2.73
CA ASP A 61 -18.70 15.98 2.97
C ASP A 61 -18.80 14.58 3.63
N TYR A 62 -19.92 14.34 4.29
CA TYR A 62 -20.16 13.07 4.99
C TYR A 62 -20.11 11.85 4.06
N VAL A 63 -20.50 12.03 2.79
CA VAL A 63 -20.51 10.96 1.79
C VAL A 63 -19.08 10.50 1.47
N LYS A 64 -18.15 11.43 1.26
CA LYS A 64 -16.72 11.15 1.02
C LYS A 64 -16.10 10.44 2.20
N ILE A 65 -16.39 10.88 3.43
CA ILE A 65 -15.90 10.21 4.65
C ILE A 65 -16.40 8.76 4.67
N LYS A 66 -17.70 8.55 4.44
CA LYS A 66 -18.30 7.21 4.41
C LYS A 66 -17.66 6.31 3.34
N LEU A 67 -17.39 6.86 2.15
CA LEU A 67 -16.74 6.12 1.06
C LEU A 67 -15.28 5.77 1.36
N ILE A 68 -14.52 6.66 2.00
CA ILE A 68 -13.14 6.38 2.41
C ILE A 68 -13.13 5.23 3.43
N ILE A 69 -13.98 5.32 4.46
CA ILE A 69 -14.07 4.28 5.49
C ILE A 69 -14.51 2.95 4.87
N PHE A 70 -15.52 2.97 4.00
CA PHE A 70 -15.99 1.76 3.32
C PHE A 70 -14.89 1.08 2.51
N GLN A 71 -14.12 1.84 1.73
CA GLN A 71 -13.00 1.29 0.95
C GLN A 71 -11.88 0.72 1.82
N ILE A 72 -11.57 1.37 2.96
CA ILE A 72 -10.61 0.82 3.93
C ILE A 72 -11.11 -0.52 4.48
N LEU A 73 -12.38 -0.60 4.87
CA LEU A 73 -12.97 -1.82 5.39
C LEU A 73 -13.00 -2.96 4.37
N LEU A 74 -13.28 -2.67 3.10
CA LEU A 74 -13.20 -3.66 2.02
C LEU A 74 -11.79 -4.22 1.86
N GLY A 75 -10.78 -3.35 1.83
CA GLY A 75 -9.38 -3.78 1.76
C GLY A 75 -8.96 -4.62 2.97
N LEU A 76 -9.35 -4.22 4.18
CA LEU A 76 -9.06 -4.97 5.40
C LEU A 76 -9.75 -6.34 5.43
N ASN A 77 -11.02 -6.40 5.04
CA ASN A 77 -11.74 -7.67 4.97
C ASN A 77 -11.07 -8.64 3.99
N TYR A 78 -10.65 -8.16 2.82
CA TYR A 78 -9.89 -8.97 1.87
C TYR A 78 -8.55 -9.45 2.45
N CYS A 79 -7.79 -8.58 3.13
CA CYS A 79 -6.55 -8.95 3.81
C CYS A 79 -6.77 -10.07 4.83
N GLN A 80 -7.84 -9.98 5.64
CA GLN A 80 -8.17 -10.97 6.65
C GLN A 80 -8.56 -12.33 6.04
N GLN A 81 -9.24 -12.32 4.89
CA GLN A 81 -9.60 -13.55 4.17
C GLN A 81 -8.42 -14.18 3.40
N SER A 82 -7.39 -13.39 3.10
CA SER A 82 -6.21 -13.81 2.34
C SER A 82 -5.04 -14.26 3.23
N GLN A 83 -5.21 -14.23 4.55
CA GLN A 83 -4.34 -14.86 5.55
C GLN A 83 -4.69 -16.35 5.69
#